data_AF-A0A847VBT6-F1
#
_entry.id   AF-A0A847VBT6-F1
#
_cell.length_a   1.000
_cell.length_b   1.000
_cell.length_c   1.000
_cell.angle_alpha   90.00
_cell.angle_beta   90.00
_cell.angle_gamma   90.00
#
_symmetry.space_group_name_H-M   'P 1'
#
loop_
_entity.id
_entity.type
_entity.pdbx_description
1 polymer ?
#
loop_
_entity_poly.entity_id
_entity_poly.type
_entity_poly.pdbx_seq_one_letter_code
_entity_poly.pdbx_strand_id
1 'polypeptide(L)'
;MRYELRDDELSYYAFIAEGFREIFLDAWMVVSSFDAATRLFTCRAFAGTDEDCRVFDEELGSSPVGFRFSIDGIPSAESVFSCPSVMEAPSSFQHMSFWTVPGEVCDRIDRRLTVGRAYTMSFLCRGTLRRRHL
;
A
#
# COMPACT_ATOMS: atom_id res chain seq x y z
N MET A 1 12.33 1.63 17.98
CA MET A 1 13.43 1.88 17.02
C MET A 1 12.81 2.55 15.80
N ARG A 2 12.98 3.87 15.65
CA ARG A 2 12.57 4.60 14.43
C ARG A 2 13.56 4.24 13.33
N TYR A 3 13.08 3.71 12.22
CA TYR A 3 13.88 3.49 11.03
C TYR A 3 13.93 4.81 10.25
N GLU A 4 15.08 5.47 10.21
CA GLU A 4 15.37 6.52 9.23
C GLU A 4 15.81 5.82 7.93
N LEU A 5 15.05 6.06 6.86
CA LEU A 5 15.34 5.55 5.52
C LEU A 5 16.31 6.50 4.83
N ARG A 6 17.15 5.97 3.94
CA ARG A 6 18.02 6.80 3.09
C ARG A 6 17.17 7.45 1.98
N ASP A 7 17.52 8.69 1.61
CA ASP A 7 16.80 9.49 0.61
C ASP A 7 16.65 8.81 -0.76
N ASP A 8 17.59 7.94 -1.13
CA ASP A 8 17.58 7.19 -2.39
C ASP A 8 16.46 6.14 -2.47
N GLU A 9 16.11 5.51 -1.36
CA GLU A 9 15.06 4.48 -1.32
C GLU A 9 13.65 5.08 -1.37
N LEU A 10 13.44 6.21 -0.70
CA LEU A 10 12.20 6.98 -0.81
C LEU A 10 11.97 7.42 -2.26
N SER A 11 13.05 7.76 -2.97
CA SER A 11 13.01 8.18 -4.37
C SER A 11 12.46 7.10 -5.33
N TYR A 12 12.83 5.83 -5.17
CA TYR A 12 12.35 4.77 -6.08
C TYR A 12 10.86 4.45 -5.92
N TYR A 13 10.35 4.38 -4.69
CA TYR A 13 8.93 4.08 -4.47
C TYR A 13 8.04 5.24 -4.93
N ALA A 14 8.46 6.47 -4.68
CA ALA A 14 7.79 7.66 -5.19
C ALA A 14 7.81 7.71 -6.72
N PHE A 15 8.96 7.40 -7.35
CA PHE A 15 9.06 7.33 -8.80
C PHE A 15 8.09 6.30 -9.41
N ILE A 16 7.94 5.12 -8.80
CA ILE A 16 6.95 4.13 -9.24
C ILE A 16 5.54 4.69 -9.09
N ALA A 17 5.20 5.24 -7.91
CA ALA A 17 3.86 5.74 -7.64
C ALA A 17 3.45 6.85 -8.62
N GLU A 18 4.34 7.81 -8.88
CA GLU A 18 4.12 8.89 -9.85
C GLU A 18 4.02 8.36 -11.28
N GLY A 19 4.90 7.46 -11.70
CA GLY A 19 4.85 6.89 -13.05
C GLY A 19 3.53 6.15 -13.32
N PHE A 20 2.95 5.52 -12.30
CA PHE A 20 1.61 4.93 -12.43
C PHE A 20 0.49 5.97 -12.40
N ARG A 21 0.61 7.05 -11.62
CA ARG A 21 -0.36 8.16 -11.61
C ARG A 21 -0.47 8.84 -12.97
N GLU A 22 0.64 8.95 -13.71
CA GLU A 22 0.63 9.47 -15.08
C GLU A 22 -0.17 8.58 -16.06
N ILE A 23 -0.29 7.28 -15.76
CA ILE A 23 -1.02 6.31 -16.58
C ILE A 23 -2.49 6.22 -16.13
N PHE A 24 -2.74 6.27 -14.82
CA PHE A 24 -4.05 6.10 -14.20
C PHE A 24 -4.46 7.38 -13.46
N LEU A 25 -4.99 8.35 -14.20
CA LEU A 25 -5.28 9.69 -13.69
C LEU A 25 -6.37 9.75 -12.61
N ASP A 26 -7.30 8.80 -12.61
CA ASP A 26 -8.42 8.72 -11.66
C ASP A 26 -8.22 7.62 -10.60
N ALA A 27 -6.97 7.23 -10.35
CA ALA A 27 -6.62 6.21 -9.36
C ALA A 27 -5.65 6.77 -8.32
N TRP A 28 -5.86 6.37 -7.07
CA TRP A 28 -4.82 6.46 -6.05
C TRP A 28 -4.06 5.13 -5.97
N MET A 29 -2.83 5.22 -5.49
CA MET A 29 -1.86 4.13 -5.48
C MET A 29 -1.12 4.09 -4.15
N VAL A 30 -0.95 2.88 -3.65
CA VAL A 30 -0.07 2.57 -2.53
C VAL A 30 1.06 1.69 -3.05
N VAL A 31 2.31 2.15 -2.87
CA VAL A 31 3.49 1.32 -3.13
C VAL A 31 4.07 0.90 -1.78
N SER A 32 4.15 -0.41 -1.57
CA SER A 32 4.60 -0.98 -0.30
C SER A 32 5.88 -1.81 -0.45
N SER A 33 6.70 -1.80 0.59
CA SER A 33 7.77 -2.80 0.75
C SER A 33 7.29 -3.92 1.67
N PHE A 34 7.70 -5.15 1.40
CA PHE A 34 7.46 -6.28 2.29
C PHE A 34 8.75 -6.70 3.00
N ASP A 35 8.68 -6.89 4.31
CA ASP A 35 9.74 -7.51 5.10
C ASP A 35 9.32 -8.93 5.48
N ALA A 36 9.94 -9.93 4.84
CA ALA A 36 9.66 -11.34 5.09
C ALA A 36 10.07 -11.82 6.49
N ALA A 37 10.97 -11.13 7.20
CA ALA A 37 11.35 -11.52 8.56
C ALA A 37 10.28 -11.14 9.59
N THR A 38 9.68 -9.95 9.43
CA THR A 38 8.60 -9.46 10.30
C THR A 38 7.22 -9.74 9.74
N ARG A 39 7.11 -10.18 8.49
CA ARG A 39 5.86 -10.40 7.74
C ARG A 39 5.01 -9.12 7.66
N LEU A 40 5.68 -7.98 7.61
CA LEU A 40 5.05 -6.67 7.56
C LEU A 40 5.21 -6.06 6.17
N PHE A 41 4.10 -5.57 5.63
CA PHE A 41 4.15 -4.54 4.62
C PHE A 41 4.35 -3.18 5.29
N THR A 42 5.00 -2.28 4.58
CA THR A 42 5.11 -0.87 4.94
C THR A 42 4.79 -0.04 3.71
N CYS A 43 3.81 0.86 3.82
CA CYS A 43 3.52 1.85 2.80
C CYS A 43 4.75 2.76 2.65
N ARG A 44 5.34 2.80 1.45
CA ARG A 44 6.55 3.58 1.15
C ARG A 44 6.24 4.81 0.31
N ALA A 45 5.22 4.72 -0.52
CA ALA A 45 4.72 5.85 -1.27
C ALA A 45 3.20 5.76 -1.38
N PHE A 46 2.57 6.92 -1.38
CA PHE A 46 1.17 7.10 -1.69
C PHE A 46 1.08 8.18 -2.77
N ALA A 47 0.34 7.91 -3.84
CA ALA A 47 0.08 8.86 -4.89
C ALA A 47 -1.40 8.85 -5.23
N GLY A 48 -1.95 10.02 -5.55
CA GLY A 48 -3.34 10.20 -5.92
C GLY A 48 -3.52 11.64 -6.38
N THR A 49 -4.76 12.07 -6.54
CA THR A 49 -5.06 13.49 -6.67
C THR A 49 -4.78 14.23 -5.36
N ASP A 50 -4.62 15.55 -5.41
CA ASP A 50 -4.49 16.37 -4.20
C ASP A 50 -5.68 16.17 -3.25
N GLU A 51 -6.87 15.91 -3.81
CA GLU A 51 -8.07 15.61 -3.03
C GLU A 51 -7.96 14.25 -2.33
N ASP A 52 -7.51 13.20 -3.02
CA ASP A 52 -7.29 11.87 -2.43
C ASP A 52 -6.32 11.97 -1.24
N CYS A 53 -5.15 12.59 -1.46
CA CYS A 53 -4.12 12.79 -0.45
C CYS A 53 -4.69 13.52 0.78
N ARG A 54 -5.43 14.61 0.55
CA ARG A 54 -6.06 15.39 1.63
C ARG A 54 -7.08 14.56 2.42
N VAL A 55 -7.92 13.78 1.75
CA VAL A 55 -8.90 12.92 2.43
C VAL A 55 -8.19 11.90 3.31
N PHE A 56 -7.14 11.23 2.82
CA PHE A 56 -6.38 10.30 3.63
C PHE A 56 -5.71 10.97 4.82
N ASP A 57 -5.07 12.12 4.63
CA ASP A 57 -4.44 12.87 5.72
C ASP A 57 -5.44 13.29 6.81
N GLU A 58 -6.61 13.77 6.41
CA GLU A 58 -7.67 14.18 7.34
C GLU A 58 -8.24 13.00 8.12
N GLU A 59 -8.55 11.90 7.45
CA GLU A 59 -9.23 10.76 8.07
C GLU A 59 -8.30 9.87 8.90
N LEU A 60 -7.04 9.74 8.47
CA LEU A 60 -6.01 8.98 9.19
C LEU A 60 -5.28 9.83 10.24
N GLY A 61 -5.41 11.16 10.17
CA GLY A 61 -4.67 12.12 11.00
C GLY A 61 -3.20 12.33 10.59
N SER A 62 -2.74 11.61 9.56
CA SER A 62 -1.39 11.71 8.98
C SER A 62 -1.33 10.99 7.64
N SER A 63 -0.28 11.25 6.87
CA SER A 63 0.02 10.52 5.63
C SER A 63 -0.02 9.00 5.82
N PRO A 64 -0.58 8.24 4.86
CA PRO A 64 -0.48 6.78 4.83
C PRO A 64 0.96 6.28 4.75
N VAL A 65 1.91 7.11 4.30
CA VAL A 65 3.32 6.72 4.17
C VAL A 65 3.88 6.36 5.56
N GLY A 66 4.49 5.17 5.64
CA GLY A 66 5.00 4.60 6.87
C GLY A 66 4.00 3.70 7.60
N PHE A 67 2.73 3.63 7.18
CA PHE A 67 1.78 2.68 7.73
C PHE A 67 2.27 1.25 7.53
N ARG A 68 2.09 0.42 8.56
CA ARG A 68 2.54 -0.97 8.58
C ARG A 68 1.35 -1.88 8.81
N PHE A 69 1.28 -2.96 8.05
CA PHE A 69 0.22 -3.95 8.16
C PHE A 69 0.84 -5.34 8.10
N SER A 70 0.39 -6.21 9.02
CA SER A 70 0.82 -7.60 9.07
C SER A 70 -0.05 -8.44 8.15
N ILE A 71 0.57 -9.43 7.49
CA ILE A 71 -0.15 -10.47 6.77
C ILE A 71 -0.50 -11.68 7.66
N ASP A 72 -0.15 -11.62 8.95
CA ASP A 72 -0.48 -12.69 9.89
C ASP A 72 -1.99 -12.84 10.05
N GLY A 73 -2.45 -14.09 10.05
CA GLY A 73 -3.88 -14.40 10.15
C GLY A 73 -4.67 -14.18 8.87
N ILE A 74 -4.02 -13.81 7.76
CA ILE A 74 -4.68 -13.64 6.45
C ILE A 74 -4.40 -14.87 5.59
N PRO A 75 -5.40 -15.75 5.38
CA PRO A 75 -5.22 -16.95 4.58
C PRO A 75 -4.72 -16.61 3.18
N SER A 76 -3.73 -17.36 2.70
CA SER A 76 -3.20 -17.24 1.33
C SER A 76 -2.53 -15.90 0.97
N ALA A 77 -2.31 -14.99 1.94
CA ALA A 77 -1.67 -13.70 1.66
C ALA A 77 -0.32 -13.86 0.97
N GLU A 78 0.52 -14.80 1.42
CA GLU A 78 1.82 -15.04 0.77
C GLU A 78 1.68 -15.52 -0.67
N SER A 79 0.72 -16.39 -0.97
CA SER A 79 0.49 -16.87 -2.34
C SER A 79 -0.01 -15.73 -3.24
N VAL A 80 -0.90 -14.89 -2.73
CA VAL A 80 -1.42 -13.71 -3.44
C VAL A 80 -0.28 -12.72 -3.72
N PHE A 81 0.53 -12.38 -2.72
CA PHE A 81 1.65 -11.45 -2.89
C PHE A 81 2.89 -12.08 -3.53
N SER A 82 2.91 -13.38 -3.77
CA SER A 82 3.91 -14.06 -4.60
C SER A 82 3.44 -14.27 -6.05
N CYS A 83 2.26 -13.76 -6.42
CA CYS A 83 1.80 -13.78 -7.79
C CYS A 83 2.40 -12.59 -8.56
N PRO A 84 3.17 -12.81 -9.64
CA PRO A 84 3.74 -11.73 -10.44
C PRO A 84 2.73 -11.12 -11.44
N SER A 85 1.43 -11.33 -11.23
CA SER A 85 0.37 -10.84 -12.10
C SER A 85 -0.50 -9.83 -11.37
N VAL A 86 -1.05 -8.89 -12.12
CA VAL A 86 -2.09 -7.98 -11.61
C VAL A 86 -3.32 -8.81 -11.26
N MET A 87 -3.82 -8.64 -10.04
CA MET A 87 -5.02 -9.29 -9.55
C MET A 87 -5.97 -8.26 -8.98
N GLU A 88 -7.27 -8.51 -9.12
CA GLU A 88 -8.28 -7.73 -8.44
C GLU A 88 -8.21 -7.99 -6.93
N ALA A 89 -8.18 -6.92 -6.17
CA ALA A 89 -8.16 -6.92 -4.72
C ALA A 89 -9.53 -6.50 -4.18
N PRO A 90 -9.86 -6.81 -2.92
CA PRO A 90 -11.05 -6.25 -2.28
C PRO A 90 -11.03 -4.72 -2.34
N SER A 91 -12.15 -4.10 -2.71
CA SER A 91 -12.23 -2.66 -2.96
C SER A 91 -12.50 -1.80 -1.72
N SER A 92 -12.92 -2.36 -0.59
CA SER A 92 -13.11 -1.55 0.63
C SER A 92 -11.76 -1.22 1.27
N PHE A 93 -11.59 0.00 1.79
CA PHE A 93 -10.37 0.39 2.48
C PHE A 93 -10.09 -0.45 3.74
N GLN A 94 -11.13 -0.99 4.39
CA GLN A 94 -10.96 -1.89 5.53
C GLN A 94 -10.18 -3.16 5.16
N HIS A 95 -10.49 -3.78 4.02
CA HIS A 95 -9.76 -4.95 3.54
C HIS A 95 -8.36 -4.58 3.04
N MET A 96 -8.21 -3.46 2.33
CA MET A 96 -6.90 -2.99 1.83
C MET A 96 -5.93 -2.60 2.96
N SER A 97 -6.46 -2.14 4.10
CA SER A 97 -5.70 -1.85 5.31
C SER A 97 -5.54 -3.05 6.25
N PHE A 98 -6.03 -4.23 5.84
CA PHE A 98 -5.98 -5.46 6.63
C PHE A 98 -6.53 -5.28 8.05
N TRP A 99 -7.65 -4.55 8.18
CA TRP A 99 -8.28 -4.24 9.47
C TRP A 99 -7.39 -3.50 10.48
N THR A 100 -6.27 -2.92 10.03
CA THR A 100 -5.36 -2.15 10.89
C THR A 100 -5.93 -0.76 11.19
N VAL A 101 -6.78 -0.25 10.30
CA VAL A 101 -7.48 1.03 10.47
C VAL A 101 -8.87 0.78 11.08
N PRO A 102 -9.31 1.58 12.07
CA PRO A 102 -10.65 1.44 12.63
C PRO A 102 -11.74 1.51 11.57
N GLY A 103 -12.74 0.62 11.64
CA GLY A 103 -13.79 0.51 10.63
C GLY A 103 -14.52 1.83 10.33
N GLU A 104 -14.81 2.64 11.35
CA GLU A 104 -15.43 3.95 11.16
C GLU A 104 -14.59 4.93 10.33
N VAL A 105 -13.26 4.84 10.42
CA VAL A 105 -12.34 5.64 9.59
C VAL A 105 -12.36 5.12 8.15
N CYS A 106 -12.34 3.80 7.97
CA CYS A 106 -12.45 3.18 6.66
C CYS A 106 -13.75 3.58 5.95
N ASP A 107 -14.87 3.56 6.67
CA ASP A 107 -16.18 3.92 6.10
C ASP A 107 -16.24 5.39 5.66
N ARG A 108 -15.53 6.30 6.35
CA ARG A 108 -15.47 7.72 5.95
C ARG A 108 -14.60 7.90 4.72
N ILE A 109 -13.48 7.20 4.64
CA ILE A 109 -12.61 7.19 3.45
C ILE A 109 -13.37 6.62 2.25
N ASP A 110 -13.99 5.44 2.38
CA ASP A 110 -14.71 4.77 1.29
C ASP A 110 -15.86 5.64 0.76
N ARG A 111 -16.56 6.37 1.64
CA ARG A 111 -17.63 7.32 1.26
C ARG A 111 -17.11 8.55 0.52
N ARG A 112 -15.93 9.05 0.86
CA ARG A 112 -15.35 10.27 0.27
C ARG A 112 -14.64 9.98 -1.06
N LEU A 113 -13.99 8.82 -1.18
CA LEU A 113 -13.14 8.49 -2.32
C LEU A 113 -13.80 7.59 -3.37
N THR A 114 -15.08 7.26 -3.22
CA THR A 114 -15.85 6.38 -4.13
C THR A 114 -14.98 5.24 -4.66
N VAL A 115 -14.54 4.35 -3.78
CA VAL A 115 -13.55 3.34 -4.18
C VAL A 115 -14.18 2.40 -5.21
N GLY A 116 -13.66 2.46 -6.44
CA GLY A 116 -14.09 1.63 -7.55
C GLY A 116 -13.55 0.21 -7.41
N ARG A 117 -12.76 -0.23 -8.39
CA ARG A 117 -12.06 -1.51 -8.31
C ARG A 117 -10.66 -1.30 -7.77
N ALA A 118 -10.22 -2.21 -6.90
CA ALA A 118 -8.85 -2.24 -6.41
C ALA A 118 -8.06 -3.31 -7.15
N TYR A 119 -6.80 -3.02 -7.44
CA TYR A 119 -5.89 -3.98 -8.06
C TYR A 119 -4.58 -4.00 -7.27
N THR A 120 -3.95 -5.17 -7.23
CA THR A 120 -2.64 -5.35 -6.61
C THR A 120 -1.73 -6.14 -7.52
N MET A 121 -0.44 -5.83 -7.47
CA MET A 121 0.61 -6.57 -8.15
C MET A 121 1.86 -6.54 -7.27
N SER A 122 2.56 -7.66 -7.19
CA SER A 122 3.80 -7.75 -6.43
C SER A 122 4.99 -7.91 -7.37
N PHE A 123 6.03 -7.09 -7.15
CA PHE A 123 7.30 -7.24 -7.84
C PHE A 123 8.20 -8.19 -7.07
N LEU A 124 8.60 -9.30 -7.70
CA LEU A 124 9.42 -10.33 -7.08
C LEU A 124 10.81 -10.36 -7.70
N CYS A 125 11.83 -10.45 -6.88
CA CYS A 125 13.18 -10.73 -7.34
C CYS A 125 13.47 -12.23 -7.17
N ARG A 126 13.79 -12.92 -8.27
CA ARG A 126 14.07 -14.37 -8.31
C ARG A 126 12.92 -15.25 -7.78
N GLY A 127 11.67 -14.85 -8.02
CA GLY A 127 10.48 -15.66 -7.69
C GLY A 127 10.15 -15.77 -6.20
N THR A 128 10.74 -14.92 -5.34
CA THR A 128 10.40 -14.87 -3.91
C THR A 128 10.20 -13.43 -3.45
N LEU A 129 9.29 -13.24 -2.49
CA LEU A 129 9.21 -12.02 -1.68
C LEU A 129 10.47 -11.96 -0.80
N ARG A 130 11.57 -11.40 -1.33
CA ARG A 130 12.86 -11.53 -0.65
C ARG A 130 12.98 -10.61 0.57
N ARG A 131 13.56 -11.18 1.64
CA ARG A 131 14.33 -10.50 2.69
C ARG A 131 15.34 -9.52 2.09
N ARG A 132 15.43 -8.31 2.66
CA ARG A 132 16.69 -7.55 2.63
C ARG A 132 17.69 -8.22 3.56
N HIS A 133 18.77 -8.75 3.00
CA HIS A 133 20.04 -8.78 3.72
C HIS A 133 20.75 -7.47 3.38
N LEU A 134 21.05 -6.70 4.43
CA LEU A 134 22.04 -5.62 4.39
C LEU A 134 23.37 -6.13 3.83
#